data_AF-A0A7U6KK32-F1
#
_entry.id   AF-A0A7U6KK32-F1
#
_cell.length_a   1.000
_cell.length_b   1.000
_cell.length_c   1.000
_cell.angle_alpha   90.00
_cell.angle_beta   90.00
_cell.angle_gamma   90.00
#
_symmetry.space_group_name_H-M   'P 1'
#
loop_
_entity.id
_entity.type
_entity.pdbx_description
1 polymer ?
#
loop_
_entity_poly.entity_id
_entity_poly.type
_entity_poly.pdbx_seq_one_letter_code
_entity_poly.pdbx_strand_id
1 'polypeptide(L)'
;MNSSYLLKEDGLISARKQHGELPKSATDNQIRCKVVCMLIVGVSFFITGMNAYLMKQVEEISFGFVLVCFTIYALIEACYYRYWKVFGEFLLGCILTFIFLK
;
A
#
# COMPACT_ATOMS: atom_id res chain seq x y z
N MET A 1 9.21 0.28 -10.07
CA MET A 1 8.95 0.97 -8.78
C MET A 1 7.74 1.88 -8.97
N ASN A 2 6.82 2.01 -8.02
CA ASN A 2 5.56 2.74 -8.24
C ASN A 2 5.76 4.20 -8.73
N SER A 3 6.87 4.83 -8.33
CA SER A 3 7.30 6.14 -8.84
C SER A 3 7.50 6.19 -10.36
N SER A 4 7.97 5.10 -10.99
CA SER A 4 8.16 5.07 -12.45
C SER A 4 6.83 5.12 -13.22
N TYR A 5 5.71 4.74 -12.59
CA TYR A 5 4.38 4.86 -13.19
C TYR A 5 3.85 6.29 -13.18
N LEU A 6 4.35 7.14 -12.29
CA LEU A 6 3.96 8.55 -12.20
C LEU A 6 4.80 9.44 -13.13
N LEU A 7 6.03 9.02 -13.44
CA LEU A 7 7.01 9.84 -14.16
C LEU A 7 7.13 9.52 -15.66
N LYS A 8 6.71 8.33 -16.11
CA LYS A 8 6.76 7.94 -17.53
C LYS A 8 5.47 8.34 -18.25
N GLU A 9 5.60 8.73 -19.52
CA GLU A 9 4.48 9.03 -20.42
C GLU A 9 3.44 7.89 -20.45
N ASP A 10 3.89 6.65 -20.64
CA ASP A 10 3.04 5.44 -20.60
C ASP A 10 2.98 4.77 -19.22
N GLY A 11 3.36 5.50 -18.17
CA GLY A 11 3.47 4.97 -16.81
C GLY A 11 2.14 4.48 -16.25
N LEU A 12 1.05 5.22 -16.50
CA LEU A 12 -0.30 4.85 -16.05
C LEU A 12 -0.88 3.67 -16.83
N ILE A 13 -0.54 3.53 -18.11
CA ILE A 13 -0.91 2.36 -18.92
C ILE A 13 -0.24 1.11 -18.36
N SER A 14 1.04 1.23 -17.99
CA SER A 14 1.80 0.15 -17.35
C SER A 14 1.25 -0.20 -15.97
N ALA A 15 0.89 0.80 -15.16
CA ALA A 15 0.22 0.59 -13.88
C ALA A 15 -1.12 -0.14 -14.05
N ARG A 16 -1.94 0.23 -15.05
CA ARG A 16 -3.21 -0.46 -15.34
C ARG A 16 -3.01 -1.93 -15.71
N LYS A 17 -1.92 -2.26 -16.42
CA LYS A 17 -1.57 -3.66 -16.76
C LYS A 17 -1.12 -4.46 -15.54
N GLN A 18 -0.34 -3.85 -14.64
CA GLN A 18 0.11 -4.51 -13.42
C GLN A 18 -1.04 -4.70 -12.43
N HIS A 19 -1.87 -3.68 -12.27
CA HIS A 19 -3.01 -3.66 -11.37
C HIS A 19 -4.28 -4.16 -12.07
N GLY A 20 -4.23 -5.41 -12.54
CA GLY A 20 -5.34 -6.06 -13.24
C GLY A 20 -6.63 -6.21 -12.42
N GLU A 21 -6.57 -5.91 -11.12
CA GLU A 21 -7.72 -5.78 -10.20
C GLU A 21 -8.57 -4.52 -10.45
N LEU A 22 -8.02 -3.51 -11.14
CA LEU A 22 -8.76 -2.29 -11.47
C LEU A 22 -9.81 -2.58 -12.55
N PRO A 23 -11.05 -2.05 -12.42
CA PRO A 23 -12.02 -2.05 -13.49
C PRO A 23 -11.40 -1.43 -14.76
N LYS A 24 -11.71 -1.98 -15.94
CA LYS A 24 -11.28 -1.39 -17.22
C LYS A 24 -11.79 0.05 -17.40
N SER A 25 -12.87 0.41 -16.72
CA SER A 25 -13.45 1.75 -16.69
C SER A 25 -12.81 2.70 -15.67
N ALA A 26 -11.83 2.24 -14.87
CA ALA A 26 -11.19 3.08 -13.86
C ALA A 26 -10.47 4.27 -14.53
N THR A 27 -10.76 5.48 -14.09
CA THR A 27 -10.19 6.70 -14.65
C THR A 27 -8.70 6.81 -14.32
N ASP A 28 -7.94 7.52 -15.15
CA ASP A 28 -6.50 7.68 -14.93
C ASP A 28 -6.18 8.37 -13.58
N ASN A 29 -7.08 9.23 -13.11
CA ASN A 29 -6.99 9.84 -11.77
C ASN A 29 -7.12 8.81 -10.64
N GLN A 30 -7.99 7.81 -10.78
CA GLN A 30 -8.13 6.73 -9.78
C GLN A 30 -6.87 5.87 -9.74
N ILE A 31 -6.30 5.56 -10.91
CA ILE A 31 -5.04 4.79 -11.00
C ILE A 31 -3.90 5.59 -10.39
N ARG A 32 -3.78 6.88 -10.71
CA ARG A 32 -2.78 7.77 -10.13
C ARG A 32 -2.93 7.85 -8.60
N CYS A 33 -4.15 8.00 -8.09
CA CYS A 33 -4.41 8.01 -6.65
C CYS A 33 -3.93 6.72 -5.97
N LYS A 34 -4.29 5.56 -6.51
CA LYS A 34 -3.81 4.26 -6.02
C LYS A 34 -2.29 4.17 -6.00
N VAL A 35 -1.63 4.50 -7.10
CA VAL A 35 -0.17 4.45 -7.22
C VAL A 35 0.51 5.39 -6.20
N VAL A 36 -0.05 6.57 -5.97
CA VAL A 36 0.42 7.51 -4.93
C VAL A 36 0.23 6.93 -3.54
N CYS A 37 -0.94 6.37 -3.20
CA CYS A 37 -1.19 5.74 -1.91
C CYS A 37 -0.22 4.57 -1.65
N MET A 38 -0.03 3.68 -2.64
CA MET A 38 0.94 2.58 -2.54
C MET A 38 2.36 3.09 -2.33
N LEU A 39 2.74 4.17 -3.02
CA LEU A 39 4.07 4.78 -2.86
C LEU A 39 4.25 5.34 -1.45
N ILE A 40 3.27 6.07 -0.92
CA ILE A 40 3.31 6.64 0.43
C ILE A 40 3.48 5.52 1.47
N VAL A 41 2.63 4.49 1.41
CA VAL A 41 2.70 3.34 2.33
C VAL A 41 4.07 2.65 2.24
N GLY A 42 4.55 2.38 1.03
CA GLY A 42 5.85 1.74 0.83
C GLY A 42 7.01 2.58 1.38
N VAL A 43 6.98 3.91 1.17
CA VAL A 43 7.98 4.83 1.72
C VAL A 43 7.89 4.87 3.26
N SER A 44 6.70 4.87 3.84
CA SER A 44 6.52 4.84 5.29
C SER A 44 7.10 3.57 5.92
N PHE A 45 6.84 2.39 5.34
CA PHE A 45 7.45 1.13 5.78
C PHE A 45 8.97 1.13 5.59
N PHE A 46 9.46 1.70 4.48
CA PHE A 46 10.90 1.79 4.25
C PHE A 46 11.59 2.69 5.28
N ILE A 47 11.03 3.87 5.58
CA ILE A 47 11.58 4.80 6.59
C ILE A 47 11.57 4.16 7.97
N THR A 48 10.44 3.58 8.38
CA THR A 48 10.32 2.94 9.71
C THR A 48 11.23 1.72 9.83
N GLY A 49 11.32 0.89 8.80
CA GLY A 49 12.25 -0.26 8.76
C GLY A 49 13.72 0.16 8.76
N MET A 50 14.08 1.22 8.02
CA MET A 50 15.43 1.77 8.01
C MET A 50 15.79 2.36 9.38
N ASN A 51 14.88 3.11 10.00
CA ASN A 51 15.07 3.62 11.37
C ASN A 51 15.27 2.48 12.36
N ALA A 52 14.45 1.42 12.27
CA ALA A 52 14.60 0.25 13.12
C ALA A 52 15.96 -0.45 12.95
N TYR A 53 16.43 -0.57 11.70
CA TYR A 53 17.73 -1.14 11.39
C TYR A 53 18.91 -0.31 11.95
N LEU A 54 18.83 1.01 11.84
CA LEU A 54 19.86 1.94 12.29
C LEU A 54 19.90 2.05 13.83
N MET A 55 18.73 2.16 14.46
CA MET A 55 18.62 2.31 15.92
C MET A 55 18.70 0.99 16.68
N LYS A 56 18.70 -0.16 15.96
CA LYS A 56 18.65 -1.52 16.53
C LYS A 56 17.46 -1.77 17.45
N GLN A 57 16.43 -0.94 17.35
CA GLN A 57 15.18 -1.03 18.10
C GLN A 57 14.03 -0.59 17.19
N VAL A 58 12.89 -1.24 17.31
CA VAL A 58 11.67 -0.84 16.61
C VAL A 58 11.00 0.27 17.42
N GLU A 59 10.73 1.41 16.79
CA GLU A 59 9.89 2.43 17.41
C GLU A 59 8.44 2.03 17.23
N GLU A 60 7.84 1.54 18.32
CA GLU A 60 6.56 0.83 18.28
C GLU A 60 5.41 1.71 17.81
N ILE A 61 5.41 2.99 18.18
CA ILE A 61 4.30 3.89 17.85
C ILE A 61 4.27 4.15 16.34
N SER A 62 5.41 4.51 15.74
CA SER A 62 5.52 4.77 14.31
C SER A 62 5.25 3.53 13.49
N PHE A 63 5.81 2.38 13.88
CA PHE A 63 5.60 1.14 13.13
C PHE A 63 4.15 0.66 13.22
N GLY A 64 3.55 0.72 14.42
CA GLY A 64 2.14 0.43 14.64
C GLY A 64 1.22 1.37 13.85
N PHE A 65 1.53 2.66 13.81
CA PHE A 65 0.77 3.64 13.01
C PHE A 65 0.82 3.31 11.50
N VAL A 66 2.00 2.98 10.97
CA VAL A 66 2.15 2.59 9.56
C VAL A 66 1.37 1.30 9.24
N LEU A 67 1.37 0.32 10.15
CA LEU A 67 0.58 -0.92 10.02
C LEU A 67 -0.94 -0.65 10.00
N VAL A 68 -1.43 0.24 10.87
CA VAL A 68 -2.84 0.63 10.89
C VAL A 68 -3.22 1.35 9.59
N CYS A 69 -2.41 2.31 9.14
CA CYS A 69 -2.63 3.00 7.87
C CYS A 69 -2.65 2.03 6.67
N PHE A 70 -1.72 1.07 6.63
CA PHE A 70 -1.70 0.02 5.61
C PHE A 70 -2.96 -0.84 5.65
N THR A 71 -3.40 -1.24 6.83
CA THR A 71 -4.61 -2.07 6.99
C THR A 71 -5.86 -1.34 6.52
N ILE A 72 -6.00 -0.05 6.86
CA ILE A 72 -7.10 0.79 6.38
C ILE A 72 -7.04 0.94 4.85
N TYR A 73 -5.85 1.19 4.31
CA TYR A 73 -5.64 1.27 2.87
C TYR A 73 -6.07 -0.02 2.15
N ALA A 74 -5.63 -1.18 2.65
CA ALA A 74 -5.96 -2.48 2.09
C ALA A 74 -7.47 -2.79 2.20
N LEU A 75 -8.13 -2.36 3.29
CA LEU A 75 -9.59 -2.45 3.43
C LEU A 75 -10.31 -1.63 2.36
N ILE A 76 -9.87 -0.38 2.15
CA ILE A 76 -10.46 0.51 1.14
C ILE A 76 -10.30 -0.13 -0.25
N GLU A 77 -9.12 -0.64 -0.58
CA GLU A 77 -8.90 -1.33 -1.85
C GLU A 77 -9.77 -2.59 -1.98
N ALA A 78 -9.90 -3.39 -0.91
CA ALA A 78 -10.69 -4.62 -0.93
C ALA A 78 -12.18 -4.31 -1.16
N CYS A 79 -12.71 -3.30 -0.48
CA CYS A 79 -14.09 -2.83 -0.64
C CYS A 79 -14.34 -2.24 -2.04
N TYR A 80 -13.39 -1.45 -2.55
CA TYR A 80 -13.56 -0.72 -3.79
C TYR A 80 -13.41 -1.62 -5.03
N TYR A 81 -12.40 -2.51 -5.05
CA TYR A 81 -12.17 -3.39 -6.20
C TYR A 81 -12.94 -4.71 -6.13
N ARG A 82 -13.54 -5.04 -4.97
CA ARG A 82 -14.24 -6.33 -4.72
C ARG A 82 -13.40 -7.53 -5.17
N TYR A 83 -12.09 -7.41 -5.10
CA TYR A 83 -11.15 -8.37 -5.64
C TYR A 83 -10.58 -9.23 -4.51
N TRP A 84 -10.80 -10.53 -4.58
CA TRP A 84 -10.51 -11.47 -3.50
C TRP A 84 -9.04 -11.50 -3.08
N LYS A 85 -8.11 -11.15 -3.99
CA LYS A 85 -6.67 -11.08 -3.66
C LYS A 85 -6.34 -9.89 -2.77
N VAL A 86 -7.01 -8.75 -2.95
CA VAL A 86 -6.83 -7.56 -2.11
C VAL A 86 -7.40 -7.79 -0.71
N PHE A 87 -8.46 -8.60 -0.60
CA PHE A 87 -8.96 -9.03 0.71
C PHE A 87 -7.91 -9.83 1.51
N GLY A 88 -7.05 -10.60 0.84
CA GLY A 88 -5.92 -11.27 1.47
C GLY A 88 -4.89 -10.29 2.06
N GLU A 89 -4.61 -9.19 1.36
CA GLU A 89 -3.73 -8.13 1.86
C GLU A 89 -4.31 -7.43 3.09
N PHE A 90 -5.62 -7.18 3.09
CA PHE A 90 -6.33 -6.65 4.26
C PHE A 90 -6.24 -7.59 5.46
N LEU A 91 -6.55 -8.89 5.27
CA LEU A 91 -6.44 -9.89 6.35
C LEU A 91 -5.02 -9.98 6.91
N LEU A 92 -4.01 -9.96 6.03
CA LEU A 92 -2.62 -9.93 6.45
C LEU A 92 -2.31 -8.67 7.28
N GLY A 93 -2.78 -7.51 6.84
CA GLY A 93 -2.68 -6.25 7.59
C GLY A 93 -3.28 -6.35 8.99
N CYS A 94 -4.49 -6.92 9.10
CA CYS A 94 -5.15 -7.17 10.40
C CYS A 94 -4.32 -8.10 11.30
N ILE A 95 -3.83 -9.22 10.76
CA ILE A 95 -3.03 -10.19 11.52
C ILE A 95 -1.73 -9.54 12.02
N LEU A 96 -1.00 -8.83 11.14
CA LEU A 96 0.24 -8.17 11.50
C LEU A 96 0.02 -7.07 12.53
N THR A 97 -1.02 -6.26 12.35
CA THR A 97 -1.39 -5.20 13.30
C THR A 97 -1.75 -5.79 14.66
N PHE A 98 -2.53 -6.88 14.69
CA PHE A 98 -2.90 -7.55 15.93
C PHE A 98 -1.70 -8.17 16.66
N ILE A 99 -0.81 -8.86 15.93
CA ILE A 99 0.41 -9.42 16.50
C ILE A 99 1.31 -8.32 17.06
N PHE A 100 1.39 -7.17 16.36
CA PHE A 100 2.27 -6.08 16.76
C PHE A 100 1.76 -5.30 17.98
N LEU A 101 0.45 -5.14 18.12
CA LEU A 101 -0.16 -4.41 19.25
C LEU A 101 -0.36 -5.26 20.51
N LYS A 102 -0.01 -6.55 20.45
CA LYS A 102 -0.11 -7.50 21.57
C LYS A 102 1.25 -7.68 22.23
#